data_AF-A0AAW0X5Q2-F1
#
_entry.id   AF-A0AAW0X5Q2-F1
#
_cell.length_a   1.000
_cell.length_b   1.000
_cell.length_c   1.000
_cell.angle_alpha   90.00
_cell.angle_beta   90.00
_cell.angle_gamma   90.00
#
_symmetry.space_group_name_H-M   'P 1'
#
loop_
_entity.id
_entity.type
_entity.pdbx_description
1 polymer ?
#
loop_
_entity_poly.entity_id
_entity_poly.type
_entity_poly.pdbx_seq_one_letter_code
_entity_poly.pdbx_strand_id
1 'polypeptide(L)'
;MATTAAAFQNRQRINGDVHGGTLAIDEDEVADKSFGIKGQMMYMEEWKLILFLGTPVMKDLNSLIYAGLFINDLSMHDFSRDMILAGTQQSVELNLALEQEQQKSKKLEESMKKLDDEMRRTDELLYQMIPKQVAQRLRKGENPVDTCETFESVTILFSDVVTFTEICSRITPMEVVSMLNAMYSIFDKLTEKHNVYKVETIGDAYMVVAGAPERQANHGELVCNMALDMVEAITELTDPSTGNHLRIRVGVHTGMVVAGVVGLKMPRYCLFG
;
A
#
# COMPACT_ATOMS: atom_id res chain seq x y z
N MET A 1 -19.05 -2.59 -83.35
CA MET A 1 -17.70 -2.37 -83.89
C MET A 1 -17.03 -1.31 -83.05
N ALA A 2 -15.85 -1.66 -82.51
CA ALA A 2 -14.74 -0.85 -81.97
C ALA A 2 -15.03 0.24 -80.91
N THR A 3 -14.58 0.13 -79.64
CA THR A 3 -13.21 0.36 -79.07
C THR A 3 -12.88 1.86 -79.00
N THR A 4 -12.57 2.46 -77.84
CA THR A 4 -11.25 2.60 -77.16
C THR A 4 -11.52 3.14 -75.72
N ALA A 5 -11.10 2.60 -74.56
CA ALA A 5 -9.75 2.40 -73.95
C ALA A 5 -8.88 3.69 -73.97
N ALA A 6 -8.09 4.14 -72.99
CA ALA A 6 -7.50 3.64 -71.74
C ALA A 6 -7.16 4.89 -70.86
N ALA A 7 -6.83 4.82 -69.57
CA ALA A 7 -5.48 4.49 -69.10
C ALA A 7 -5.45 4.17 -67.60
N PHE A 8 -5.35 2.88 -67.29
CA PHE A 8 -4.68 2.39 -66.09
C PHE A 8 -3.22 2.13 -66.49
N GLN A 9 -2.27 2.83 -65.87
CA GLN A 9 -0.85 2.57 -66.07
C GLN A 9 -0.17 2.31 -64.73
N ASN A 10 0.31 1.07 -64.62
CA ASN A 10 1.29 0.54 -63.67
C ASN A 10 2.24 1.60 -63.09
N ARG A 11 2.30 1.68 -61.77
CA ARG A 11 3.55 2.04 -61.06
C ARG A 11 3.96 0.90 -60.14
N GLN A 12 5.26 0.61 -60.25
CA GLN A 12 5.96 -0.55 -59.74
C GLN A 12 5.86 -0.69 -58.22
N ARG A 13 5.72 -1.95 -57.77
CA ARG A 13 6.04 -2.37 -56.41
C ARG A 13 7.50 -2.04 -56.12
N ILE A 14 7.74 -1.35 -55.02
CA ILE A 14 9.04 -1.31 -54.34
C ILE A 14 8.84 -2.06 -53.03
N ASN A 15 9.43 -3.25 -52.95
CA ASN A 15 9.56 -4.00 -51.70
C ASN A 15 10.55 -3.25 -50.80
N GLY A 16 10.12 -2.92 -49.59
CA GLY A 16 10.98 -2.51 -48.49
C GLY A 16 10.61 -3.34 -47.27
N ASP A 17 11.38 -4.39 -47.01
CA ASP A 17 11.36 -5.13 -45.75
C ASP A 17 11.89 -4.21 -44.63
N VAL A 18 11.11 -4.04 -43.57
CA VAL A 18 11.62 -3.73 -42.23
C VAL A 18 10.89 -4.62 -41.22
N HIS A 19 11.69 -5.44 -40.54
CA HIS A 19 11.31 -6.37 -39.48
C HIS A 19 10.67 -5.71 -38.26
N GLY A 20 9.72 -6.44 -37.66
CA GLY A 20 9.67 -6.64 -36.20
C GLY A 20 8.64 -5.82 -35.43
N GLY A 21 7.54 -6.46 -35.03
CA GLY A 21 6.59 -5.93 -34.06
C GLY A 21 5.26 -6.69 -34.08
N THR A 22 5.22 -7.85 -33.42
CA THR A 22 4.00 -8.64 -33.19
C THR A 22 2.98 -7.81 -32.41
N LEU A 23 1.99 -7.27 -33.10
CA LEU A 23 0.72 -6.87 -32.52
C LEU A 23 -0.32 -7.85 -33.07
N ALA A 24 -0.89 -8.65 -32.16
CA ALA A 24 -2.04 -9.49 -32.47
C ALA A 24 -3.15 -8.57 -32.98
N ILE A 25 -3.50 -8.72 -34.25
CA ILE A 25 -4.62 -8.03 -34.88
C ILE A 25 -5.79 -9.00 -34.74
N ASP A 26 -6.81 -8.62 -33.99
CA ASP A 26 -8.08 -9.34 -33.92
C ASP A 26 -8.63 -9.54 -35.35
N GLU A 27 -8.83 -10.79 -35.74
CA GLU A 27 -9.16 -11.21 -37.13
C GLU A 27 -10.64 -11.02 -37.53
N ASP A 28 -11.45 -10.25 -36.80
CA ASP A 28 -12.92 -10.31 -36.92
C ASP A 28 -13.65 -9.03 -37.38
N GLU A 29 -13.04 -8.17 -38.23
CA GLU A 29 -13.81 -7.19 -39.02
C GLU A 29 -13.36 -7.15 -40.48
N VAL A 30 -13.89 -8.04 -41.31
CA VAL A 30 -13.98 -7.82 -42.75
C VAL A 30 -15.03 -6.71 -42.96
N ALA A 31 -14.62 -5.46 -42.76
CA ALA A 31 -15.47 -4.32 -43.02
C ALA A 31 -15.86 -4.31 -44.51
N ASP A 32 -17.16 -4.30 -44.77
CA ASP A 32 -17.71 -4.20 -46.11
C ASP A 32 -17.14 -2.92 -46.78
N LYS A 33 -16.62 -3.00 -48.01
CA LYS A 33 -16.07 -1.84 -48.75
C LYS A 33 -17.16 -0.83 -49.18
N SER A 34 -18.37 -0.98 -48.67
CA SER A 34 -19.51 -0.16 -48.99
C SER A 34 -19.52 1.09 -48.10
N PHE A 35 -19.53 2.27 -48.71
CA PHE A 35 -19.77 3.53 -48.00
C PHE A 35 -21.09 4.12 -48.46
N GLY A 36 -21.84 4.69 -47.51
CA GLY A 36 -23.10 5.35 -47.82
C GLY A 36 -22.85 6.71 -48.47
N ILE A 37 -23.46 6.97 -49.63
CA ILE A 37 -23.48 8.30 -50.24
C ILE A 37 -24.84 8.92 -49.93
N LYS A 38 -24.84 10.06 -49.24
CA LYS A 38 -26.04 10.82 -48.95
C LYS A 38 -26.08 12.07 -49.82
N GLY A 39 -27.20 12.31 -50.49
CA GLY A 39 -27.29 13.37 -51.47
C GLY A 39 -28.70 13.64 -51.96
N GLN A 40 -28.80 14.57 -52.89
CA GLN A 40 -30.05 14.95 -53.53
C GLN A 40 -30.08 14.43 -54.97
N MET A 41 -31.23 13.93 -55.41
CA MET A 41 -31.52 13.62 -56.81
C MET A 41 -32.23 14.80 -57.46
N MET A 42 -31.77 15.21 -58.64
CA MET A 42 -32.38 16.27 -59.45
C MET A 42 -32.67 15.76 -60.85
N TYR A 43 -33.89 15.98 -61.35
CA TYR A 43 -34.23 15.67 -62.73
C TYR A 43 -33.85 16.83 -63.64
N MET A 44 -33.13 16.53 -64.72
CA MET A 44 -32.72 17.48 -65.75
C MET A 44 -33.57 17.23 -67.00
N GLU A 45 -34.55 18.10 -67.25
CA GLU A 45 -35.51 17.97 -68.35
C GLU A 45 -34.83 17.96 -69.72
N GLU A 46 -33.80 18.79 -69.89
CA GLU A 46 -33.07 18.97 -71.16
C GLU A 46 -32.34 17.70 -71.61
N TRP A 47 -31.83 16.92 -70.65
CA TRP A 47 -31.08 15.69 -70.93
C TRP A 47 -31.91 14.43 -70.63
N LYS A 48 -33.12 14.56 -70.09
CA LYS A 48 -33.99 13.48 -69.62
C LYS A 48 -33.27 12.51 -68.67
N LEU A 49 -32.43 13.03 -67.79
CA LEU A 49 -31.61 12.26 -66.84
C LEU A 49 -31.86 12.74 -65.41
N ILE A 50 -31.64 11.83 -64.44
CA ILE A 50 -31.60 12.18 -63.02
C ILE A 50 -30.12 12.31 -62.61
N LEU A 51 -29.72 13.51 -62.21
CA LEU A 51 -28.42 13.78 -61.61
C LEU A 51 -28.50 13.50 -60.10
N PHE A 52 -27.58 12.70 -59.58
CA PHE A 52 -27.42 12.52 -58.14
C PHE A 52 -26.18 13.27 -57.67
N LEU A 53 -26.37 14.24 -56.78
CA LEU A 53 -25.30 15.00 -56.16
C LEU A 53 -25.26 14.62 -54.68
N GLY A 54 -24.22 13.88 -54.30
CA GLY A 54 -24.11 13.33 -52.96
C GLY A 54 -22.68 13.30 -52.45
N THR A 55 -22.60 13.23 -51.13
CA THR A 55 -21.35 13.23 -50.38
C THR A 55 -21.25 11.92 -49.61
N PRO A 56 -20.09 11.26 -49.58
CA PRO A 56 -19.88 10.07 -48.77
C PRO A 56 -19.99 10.40 -47.27
N VAL A 57 -20.73 9.58 -46.52
CA VAL A 57 -20.92 9.73 -45.07
C VAL A 57 -19.95 8.82 -44.34
N MET A 58 -18.92 9.41 -43.72
CA MET A 58 -17.87 8.69 -43.00
C MET A 58 -17.77 9.21 -41.57
N LYS A 59 -17.50 8.31 -40.62
CA LYS A 59 -17.36 8.67 -39.18
C LYS A 59 -15.96 9.18 -38.86
N ASP A 60 -14.94 8.55 -39.45
CA ASP A 60 -13.54 8.81 -39.16
C ASP A 60 -12.67 8.75 -40.42
N LEU A 61 -11.47 9.34 -40.34
CA LEU A 61 -10.49 9.32 -41.42
C LEU A 61 -10.05 7.89 -41.80
N ASN A 62 -10.02 6.97 -40.82
CA ASN A 62 -9.66 5.57 -41.06
C ASN A 62 -10.67 4.87 -41.96
N SER A 63 -11.97 5.15 -41.80
CA SER A 63 -13.00 4.62 -42.68
C SER A 63 -12.81 5.14 -44.12
N LEU A 64 -12.42 6.40 -44.28
CA LEU A 64 -12.16 7.03 -45.58
C LEU A 64 -11.05 6.29 -46.33
N ILE A 65 -9.93 6.03 -45.63
CA ILE A 65 -8.78 5.28 -46.15
C ILE A 65 -9.17 3.84 -46.48
N TYR A 66 -9.96 3.18 -45.63
CA TYR A 66 -10.42 1.81 -45.87
C TYR A 66 -11.33 1.70 -47.10
N ALA A 67 -12.17 2.71 -47.35
CA ALA A 67 -12.98 2.83 -48.55
C ALA A 67 -12.16 3.18 -49.81
N GLY A 68 -10.86 3.47 -49.68
CA GLY A 68 -9.98 3.87 -50.78
C GLY A 68 -10.17 5.32 -51.23
N LEU A 69 -10.85 6.14 -50.43
CA LEU A 69 -11.05 7.57 -50.67
C LEU A 69 -9.97 8.39 -49.96
N PHE A 70 -9.57 9.50 -50.56
CA PHE A 70 -8.65 10.46 -49.95
C PHE A 70 -9.38 11.69 -49.48
N ILE A 71 -8.81 12.40 -48.51
CA ILE A 71 -9.38 13.66 -48.00
C ILE A 71 -9.51 14.73 -49.10
N ASN A 72 -8.69 14.62 -50.15
CA ASN A 72 -8.72 15.49 -51.32
C ASN A 72 -9.86 15.17 -52.30
N ASP A 73 -10.50 13.99 -52.19
CA ASP A 73 -11.67 13.63 -52.99
C ASP A 73 -12.96 14.29 -52.43
N LEU A 74 -12.89 14.82 -51.21
CA LEU A 74 -13.96 15.63 -50.62
C LEU A 74 -13.86 17.09 -51.08
N SER A 75 -14.99 17.65 -51.48
CA SER A 75 -15.07 19.06 -51.88
C SER A 75 -14.71 19.98 -50.71
N MET A 76 -13.89 20.99 -50.99
CA MET A 76 -13.55 22.07 -50.04
C MET A 76 -14.74 23.00 -49.73
N HIS A 77 -15.78 22.95 -50.57
CA HIS A 77 -16.99 23.76 -50.41
C HIS A 77 -18.11 23.02 -49.66
N ASP A 78 -17.85 21.80 -49.23
CA ASP A 78 -18.80 20.96 -48.50
C ASP A 78 -18.38 20.78 -47.04
N PHE A 79 -19.34 20.70 -46.12
CA PHE A 79 -19.12 20.60 -44.68
C PHE A 79 -18.63 19.22 -44.21
N SER A 80 -18.66 18.23 -45.10
CA SER A 80 -18.25 16.85 -44.80
C SER A 80 -16.79 16.73 -44.39
N ARG A 81 -15.90 17.50 -45.03
CA ARG A 81 -14.47 17.55 -44.68
C ARG A 81 -14.25 18.10 -43.27
N ASP A 82 -14.91 19.20 -42.94
CA ASP A 82 -14.80 19.84 -41.62
C ASP A 82 -15.37 18.96 -40.51
N MET A 83 -16.47 18.24 -40.79
CA MET A 83 -17.07 17.30 -39.84
C MET A 83 -16.13 16.14 -39.48
N ILE A 84 -15.44 15.55 -40.47
CA ILE A 84 -14.49 14.45 -40.22
C ILE A 84 -13.29 14.96 -39.42
N LEU A 85 -12.75 16.14 -39.76
CA LEU A 85 -11.62 16.73 -39.04
C LEU A 85 -12.00 17.12 -37.59
N ALA A 86 -13.17 17.71 -37.39
CA ALA A 86 -13.66 18.05 -36.05
C ALA A 86 -13.91 16.82 -35.17
N GLY A 87 -14.52 15.76 -35.74
CA GLY A 87 -14.75 14.50 -35.03
C GLY A 87 -13.46 13.83 -34.59
N THR A 88 -12.47 13.75 -35.48
CA THR A 88 -11.16 13.17 -35.14
C THR A 88 -10.43 13.96 -34.04
N GLN A 89 -10.49 15.30 -34.08
CA GLN A 89 -9.90 16.15 -33.03
C GLN A 89 -10.57 15.94 -31.67
N GLN A 90 -11.90 15.89 -31.62
CA GLN A 90 -12.65 15.64 -30.38
C GLN A 90 -12.36 14.25 -29.80
N SER A 91 -12.27 13.22 -30.66
CA SER A 91 -11.93 11.86 -30.23
C SER A 91 -10.52 11.79 -29.61
N VAL A 92 -9.54 12.49 -30.17
CA VAL A 92 -8.18 12.56 -29.62
C VAL A 92 -8.16 13.26 -28.26
N GLU A 93 -8.86 14.38 -28.12
CA GLU A 93 -8.94 15.11 -26.86
C GLU A 93 -9.60 14.28 -25.75
N LEU A 94 -10.68 13.57 -26.08
CA LEU A 94 -11.37 12.68 -25.14
C LEU A 94 -10.48 11.50 -24.71
N ASN A 95 -9.78 10.88 -25.66
CA ASN A 95 -8.85 9.79 -25.36
C ASN A 95 -7.72 10.26 -24.44
N LEU A 96 -7.15 11.44 -24.70
CA LEU A 96 -6.12 12.02 -23.85
C LEU A 96 -6.64 12.31 -22.43
N ALA A 97 -7.87 12.83 -22.30
CA ALA A 97 -8.49 13.07 -21.01
C ALA A 97 -8.73 11.77 -20.22
N LEU A 98 -9.16 10.70 -20.91
CA LEU A 98 -9.34 9.38 -20.32
C LEU A 98 -8.01 8.78 -19.85
N GLU A 99 -6.96 8.86 -20.67
CA GLU A 99 -5.62 8.42 -20.28
C GLU A 99 -5.09 9.18 -19.05
N GLN A 100 -5.31 10.50 -18.98
CA GLN A 100 -4.94 11.30 -17.83
C GLN A 100 -5.70 10.89 -16.56
N GLU A 101 -7.00 10.61 -16.67
CA GLU A 101 -7.83 10.15 -15.56
C GLU A 101 -7.35 8.79 -15.05
N GLN A 102 -7.13 7.84 -15.95
CA GLN A 102 -6.57 6.53 -15.62
C GLN A 102 -5.18 6.63 -14.98
N GLN A 103 -4.30 7.49 -15.50
CA GLN A 103 -2.98 7.72 -14.90
C GLN A 103 -3.07 8.34 -13.51
N LYS A 104 -3.98 9.30 -13.30
CA LYS A 104 -4.21 9.90 -11.98
C LYS A 104 -4.77 8.87 -11.00
N SER A 105 -5.73 8.06 -11.44
CA SER A 105 -6.33 7.00 -10.64
C SER A 105 -5.27 5.97 -10.20
N LYS A 106 -4.43 5.50 -11.13
CA LYS A 106 -3.30 4.61 -10.82
C LYS A 106 -2.31 5.24 -9.83
N LYS A 107 -1.92 6.50 -10.04
CA LYS A 107 -1.02 7.21 -9.10
C LYS A 107 -1.64 7.40 -7.72
N LEU A 108 -2.94 7.66 -7.66
CA LEU A 108 -3.67 7.80 -6.40
C LEU A 108 -3.70 6.47 -5.66
N GLU A 109 -3.99 5.37 -6.35
CA GLU A 109 -3.99 4.02 -5.78
C GLU A 109 -2.61 3.64 -5.25
N GLU A 110 -1.55 3.89 -6.02
CA GLU A 110 -0.16 3.68 -5.56
C GLU A 110 0.18 4.51 -4.33
N SER A 111 -0.26 5.78 -4.30
CA SER A 111 -0.04 6.67 -3.16
C SER A 111 -0.83 6.22 -1.93
N MET A 112 -2.08 5.77 -2.11
CA MET A 112 -2.91 5.23 -1.03
C MET A 112 -2.27 3.97 -0.44
N LYS A 113 -1.76 3.07 -1.28
CA LYS A 113 -1.08 1.86 -0.82
C LYS A 113 0.17 2.19 -0.01
N LYS A 114 1.00 3.13 -0.49
CA LYS A 114 2.19 3.58 0.26
C LYS A 114 1.82 4.23 1.59
N LEU A 115 0.76 5.03 1.62
CA LEU A 115 0.26 5.63 2.85
C LEU A 115 -0.23 4.57 3.84
N ASP A 116 -0.94 3.54 3.38
CA ASP A 116 -1.41 2.45 4.23
C ASP A 116 -0.23 1.65 4.83
N ASP A 117 0.79 1.36 4.04
CA ASP A 117 1.99 0.67 4.51
C ASP A 117 2.78 1.50 5.53
N GLU A 118 2.94 2.81 5.31
CA GLU A 118 3.58 3.72 6.27
C GLU A 118 2.75 3.91 7.54
N MET A 119 1.42 3.99 7.42
CA MET A 119 0.51 4.02 8.57
C MET A 119 0.61 2.74 9.40
N ARG A 120 0.65 1.56 8.75
CA ARG A 120 0.81 0.28 9.43
C ARG A 120 2.12 0.21 10.21
N ARG A 121 3.23 0.60 9.59
CA ARG A 121 4.55 0.66 10.27
C ARG A 121 4.55 1.59 11.47
N THR A 122 3.91 2.76 11.33
CA THR A 122 3.81 3.73 12.42
C THR A 122 2.96 3.20 13.57
N ASP A 123 1.83 2.55 13.26
CA ASP A 123 0.95 1.92 14.25
C ASP A 123 1.66 0.75 14.97
N GLU A 124 2.39 -0.10 14.25
CA GLU A 124 3.17 -1.20 14.83
C GLU A 124 4.22 -0.69 15.83
N LEU A 125 4.97 0.35 15.47
CA LEU A 125 5.95 0.96 16.36
C LEU A 125 5.30 1.60 17.59
N LEU A 126 4.14 2.25 17.43
CA LEU A 126 3.40 2.83 18.53
C LEU A 126 2.92 1.76 19.52
N TYR A 127 2.39 0.64 19.01
CA TYR A 127 1.91 -0.48 19.84
C TYR A 127 3.04 -1.27 20.52
N GLN A 128 4.28 -1.17 20.03
CA GLN A 128 5.46 -1.71 20.72
C GLN A 128 5.85 -0.85 21.94
N MET A 129 5.54 0.45 21.94
CA MET A 129 5.90 1.36 23.04
C MET A 129 4.79 1.52 24.08
N ILE A 130 3.52 1.44 23.66
CA ILE A 130 2.35 1.75 24.49
C ILE A 130 1.29 0.68 24.24
N PRO A 131 0.51 0.26 25.27
CA PRO A 131 -0.52 -0.74 25.04
C PRO A 131 -1.58 -0.27 24.04
N LYS A 132 -2.11 -1.21 23.23
CA LYS A 132 -3.08 -0.93 22.16
C LYS A 132 -4.28 -0.11 22.62
N GLN A 133 -4.85 -0.43 23.79
CA GLN A 133 -6.01 0.26 24.33
C GLN A 133 -5.73 1.74 24.59
N VAL A 134 -4.58 2.03 25.19
CA VAL A 134 -4.10 3.38 25.52
C VAL A 134 -3.73 4.14 24.24
N ALA A 135 -3.03 3.49 23.31
CA ALA A 135 -2.66 4.08 22.03
C ALA A 135 -3.88 4.49 21.19
N GLN A 136 -4.95 3.69 21.18
CA GLN A 136 -6.20 4.04 20.50
C GLN A 136 -6.90 5.26 21.11
N ARG A 137 -6.85 5.41 22.44
CA ARG A 137 -7.40 6.58 23.13
C ARG A 137 -6.63 7.85 22.80
N LEU A 138 -5.29 7.78 22.80
CA LEU A 138 -4.43 8.88 22.36
C LEU A 138 -4.69 9.26 20.90
N ARG A 139 -4.90 8.28 20.01
CA ARG A 139 -5.23 8.50 18.59
C ARG A 139 -6.58 9.19 18.39
N LYS A 140 -7.54 9.00 19.31
CA LYS A 140 -8.83 9.72 19.31
C LYS A 140 -8.72 11.18 19.77
N GLY A 141 -7.52 11.62 20.17
CA GLY A 141 -7.27 12.98 20.65
C GLY A 141 -7.57 13.18 22.13
N GLU A 142 -7.72 12.11 22.91
CA GLU A 142 -7.83 12.21 24.37
C GLU A 142 -6.50 12.69 24.98
N ASN A 143 -6.56 13.53 26.01
CA ASN A 143 -5.33 13.98 26.67
C ASN A 143 -4.65 12.78 27.37
N PRO A 144 -3.30 12.74 27.42
CA PRO A 144 -2.57 11.71 28.14
C PRO A 144 -2.98 11.56 29.61
N VAL A 145 -3.37 12.69 30.24
CA VAL A 145 -3.84 12.74 31.64
C VAL A 145 -5.18 12.02 31.81
N ASP A 146 -6.06 12.06 30.82
CA ASP A 146 -7.36 11.38 30.85
C ASP A 146 -7.24 9.86 30.63
N THR A 147 -6.02 9.39 30.33
CA THR A 147 -5.70 7.96 30.22
C THR A 147 -5.22 7.36 31.55
N CYS A 148 -5.07 8.17 32.59
CA CYS A 148 -4.75 7.69 33.93
C CYS A 148 -5.95 6.93 34.53
N GLU A 149 -5.74 5.69 34.93
CA GLU A 149 -6.74 4.83 35.53
C GLU A 149 -6.21 4.19 36.81
N THR A 150 -7.08 4.10 37.83
CA THR A 150 -6.81 3.39 39.09
C THR A 150 -7.21 1.93 38.94
N PHE A 151 -6.26 1.01 39.12
CA PHE A 151 -6.47 -0.43 39.12
C PHE A 151 -6.41 -0.94 40.56
N GLU A 152 -7.54 -1.48 41.06
CA GLU A 152 -7.68 -1.91 42.45
C GLU A 152 -6.80 -3.11 42.81
N SER A 153 -6.58 -4.01 41.84
CA SER A 153 -5.80 -5.24 42.03
C SER A 153 -5.01 -5.53 40.76
N VAL A 154 -3.69 -5.30 40.84
CA VAL A 154 -2.73 -5.72 39.82
C VAL A 154 -1.63 -6.52 40.47
N THR A 155 -1.01 -7.42 39.71
CA THR A 155 0.21 -8.11 40.15
C THR A 155 1.39 -7.60 39.35
N ILE A 156 2.42 -7.14 40.06
CA ILE A 156 3.67 -6.63 39.49
C ILE A 156 4.79 -7.62 39.82
N LEU A 157 5.63 -7.87 38.82
CA LEU A 157 6.86 -8.63 38.92
C LEU A 157 8.05 -7.73 38.66
N PHE A 158 9.03 -7.81 39.55
CA PHE A 158 10.37 -7.25 39.36
C PHE A 158 11.36 -8.40 39.32
N SER A 159 12.16 -8.47 38.26
CA SER A 159 13.35 -9.31 38.25
C SER A 159 14.61 -8.48 38.27
N ASP A 160 15.65 -8.99 38.91
CA ASP A 160 16.96 -8.34 39.04
C ASP A 160 18.08 -9.37 38.94
N VAL A 161 19.22 -9.02 38.35
CA VAL A 161 20.33 -9.94 38.14
C VAL A 161 21.18 -10.05 39.41
N VAL A 162 21.52 -11.27 39.80
CA VAL A 162 22.37 -11.50 40.96
C VAL A 162 23.80 -11.08 40.64
N THR A 163 24.33 -10.15 41.42
CA THR A 163 25.72 -9.70 41.33
C THR A 163 26.06 -8.96 40.02
N PHE A 164 25.07 -8.29 39.41
CA PHE A 164 25.24 -7.57 38.14
C PHE A 164 26.39 -6.56 38.12
N THR A 165 26.55 -5.78 39.21
CA THR A 165 27.63 -4.80 39.32
C THR A 165 29.02 -5.44 39.25
N GLU A 166 29.21 -6.62 39.85
CA GLU A 166 30.50 -7.31 39.77
C GLU A 166 30.75 -7.87 38.36
N ILE A 167 29.71 -8.43 37.71
CA ILE A 167 29.80 -8.90 36.33
C ILE A 167 30.24 -7.73 35.44
N CYS A 168 29.56 -6.58 35.51
CA CYS A 168 29.87 -5.38 34.72
C CYS A 168 31.29 -4.84 34.94
N SER A 169 31.90 -5.08 36.11
CA SER A 169 33.29 -4.69 36.38
C SER A 169 34.33 -5.62 35.78
N ARG A 170 33.95 -6.83 35.36
CA ARG A 170 34.84 -7.87 34.82
C ARG A 170 34.76 -8.00 33.30
N ILE A 171 33.62 -7.68 32.70
CA ILE A 171 33.39 -7.80 31.25
C ILE A 171 33.36 -6.44 30.56
N THR A 172 33.53 -6.45 29.25
CA THR A 172 33.46 -5.24 28.46
C THR A 172 32.01 -4.72 28.38
N PRO A 173 31.79 -3.39 28.24
CA PRO A 173 30.44 -2.84 28.08
C PRO A 173 29.67 -3.46 26.90
N MET A 174 30.36 -3.87 25.83
CA MET A 174 29.73 -4.53 24.69
C MET A 174 29.19 -5.92 25.04
N GLU A 175 29.93 -6.68 25.83
CA GLU A 175 29.49 -7.99 26.33
C GLU A 175 28.32 -7.85 27.31
N VAL A 176 28.31 -6.81 28.16
CA VAL A 176 27.18 -6.52 29.06
C VAL A 176 25.90 -6.30 28.26
N VAL A 177 25.97 -5.46 27.22
CA VAL A 177 24.81 -5.15 26.37
C VAL A 177 24.33 -6.40 25.63
N SER A 178 25.25 -7.22 25.11
CA SER A 178 24.91 -8.48 24.43
C SER A 178 24.21 -9.45 25.37
N MET A 179 24.71 -9.61 26.60
CA MET A 179 24.12 -10.45 27.64
C MET A 179 22.71 -9.97 28.03
N LEU A 180 22.55 -8.67 28.28
CA LEU A 180 21.24 -8.09 28.62
C LEU A 180 20.24 -8.25 27.46
N ASN A 181 20.66 -8.01 26.23
CA ASN A 181 19.80 -8.19 25.06
C ASN A 181 19.36 -9.66 24.90
N ALA A 182 20.25 -10.63 25.13
CA ALA A 182 19.90 -12.04 25.09
C ALA A 182 18.88 -12.39 26.18
N MET A 183 19.10 -11.92 27.41
CA MET A 183 18.19 -12.11 28.54
C MET A 183 16.80 -11.49 28.26
N TYR A 184 16.77 -10.21 27.85
CA TYR A 184 15.52 -9.52 27.54
C TYR A 184 14.77 -10.15 26.36
N SER A 185 15.47 -10.67 25.36
CA SER A 185 14.83 -11.37 24.24
C SER A 185 14.12 -12.65 24.69
N ILE A 186 14.66 -13.36 25.70
CA ILE A 186 14.00 -14.54 26.29
C ILE A 186 12.79 -14.10 27.10
N PHE A 187 12.93 -13.08 27.95
CA PHE A 187 11.82 -12.57 28.77
C PHE A 187 10.68 -11.99 27.93
N ASP A 188 10.99 -11.27 26.84
CA ASP A 188 9.98 -10.72 25.94
C ASP A 188 9.14 -11.86 25.31
N LYS A 189 9.75 -12.98 24.91
CA LYS A 189 8.99 -14.17 24.46
C LYS A 189 8.09 -14.76 25.55
N LEU A 190 8.54 -14.74 26.81
CA LEU A 190 7.73 -15.20 27.94
C LEU A 190 6.57 -14.25 28.22
N THR A 191 6.74 -12.94 28.05
CA THR A 191 5.65 -11.98 28.21
C THR A 191 4.52 -12.22 27.22
N GLU A 192 4.86 -12.53 25.96
CA GLU A 192 3.89 -12.90 24.93
C GLU A 192 3.18 -14.23 25.25
N LYS A 193 3.92 -15.23 25.75
CA LYS A 193 3.37 -16.54 26.11
C LYS A 193 2.34 -16.46 27.25
N HIS A 194 2.62 -15.65 28.28
CA HIS A 194 1.77 -15.51 29.46
C HIS A 194 0.78 -14.34 29.38
N ASN A 195 0.75 -13.62 28.26
CA ASN A 195 -0.13 -12.47 28.02
C ASN A 195 -0.06 -11.40 29.12
N VAL A 196 1.16 -11.07 29.53
CA VAL A 196 1.48 -10.05 30.55
C VAL A 196 2.17 -8.86 29.91
N TYR A 197 2.02 -7.67 30.51
CA TYR A 197 2.50 -6.43 29.91
C TYR A 197 3.87 -6.02 30.46
N LYS A 198 4.84 -5.84 29.56
CA LYS A 198 6.17 -5.27 29.87
C LYS A 198 6.05 -3.75 30.05
N VAL A 199 6.44 -3.25 31.22
CA VAL A 199 6.32 -1.81 31.56
C VAL A 199 7.56 -1.06 31.11
N GLU A 200 8.66 -1.27 31.83
CA GLU A 200 9.92 -0.62 31.58
C GLU A 200 11.06 -1.47 32.16
N THR A 201 12.27 -1.27 31.64
CA THR A 201 13.49 -1.79 32.23
C THR A 201 14.21 -0.69 32.98
N ILE A 202 14.62 -0.94 34.22
CA ILE A 202 15.41 0.00 35.03
C ILE A 202 16.80 -0.62 35.23
N GLY A 203 17.74 -0.29 34.34
CA GLY A 203 19.07 -0.90 34.35
C GLY A 203 19.02 -2.37 33.95
N ASP A 204 19.38 -3.25 34.89
CA ASP A 204 19.29 -4.72 34.80
C ASP A 204 17.96 -5.27 35.34
N ALA A 205 17.12 -4.42 35.91
CA ALA A 205 15.81 -4.82 36.39
C ALA A 205 14.78 -4.86 35.25
N TYR A 206 13.98 -5.92 35.24
CA TYR A 206 12.88 -6.13 34.29
C TYR A 206 11.54 -6.10 35.02
N MET A 207 10.66 -5.18 34.62
CA MET A 207 9.36 -4.97 35.26
C MET A 207 8.21 -5.40 34.35
N VAL A 208 7.33 -6.23 34.90
CA VAL A 208 6.14 -6.76 34.23
C VAL A 208 4.92 -6.55 35.12
N VAL A 209 3.78 -6.32 34.50
CA VAL A 209 2.49 -6.19 35.18
C VAL A 209 1.43 -7.05 34.50
N ALA A 210 0.54 -7.62 35.30
CA ALA A 210 -0.73 -8.20 34.85
C ALA A 210 -1.90 -7.53 35.59
N GLY A 211 -3.04 -7.45 34.90
CA GLY A 211 -4.22 -6.72 35.39
C GLY A 211 -4.25 -5.22 35.02
N ALA A 212 -3.20 -4.72 34.37
CA ALA A 212 -3.15 -3.41 33.71
C ALA A 212 -2.36 -3.52 32.39
N PRO A 213 -2.77 -2.84 31.31
CA PRO A 213 -3.95 -1.97 31.19
C PRO A 213 -5.27 -2.73 31.12
N GLU A 214 -5.24 -4.02 30.79
CA GLU A 214 -6.43 -4.87 30.75
C GLU A 214 -6.66 -5.54 32.09
N ARG A 215 -7.84 -5.30 32.68
CA ARG A 215 -8.24 -5.93 33.95
C ARG A 215 -8.46 -7.43 33.73
N GLN A 216 -7.72 -8.25 34.46
CA GLN A 216 -7.77 -9.71 34.38
C GLN A 216 -7.93 -10.29 35.78
N ALA A 217 -8.87 -11.21 36.00
CA ALA A 217 -9.10 -11.79 37.33
C ALA A 217 -7.97 -12.74 37.78
N ASN A 218 -7.27 -13.35 36.84
CA ASN A 218 -6.18 -14.30 37.05
C ASN A 218 -4.78 -13.65 36.98
N HIS A 219 -4.68 -12.33 37.19
CA HIS A 219 -3.43 -11.57 37.10
C HIS A 219 -2.28 -12.19 37.93
N GLY A 220 -2.58 -12.69 39.14
CA GLY A 220 -1.58 -13.27 40.02
C GLY A 220 -1.04 -14.62 39.52
N GLU A 221 -1.90 -15.46 38.96
CA GLU A 221 -1.52 -16.76 38.40
C GLU A 221 -0.61 -16.59 37.19
N LEU A 222 -0.97 -15.69 36.26
CA LEU A 222 -0.19 -15.42 35.05
C LEU A 222 1.23 -14.94 35.38
N VAL A 223 1.34 -14.02 36.35
CA VAL A 223 2.63 -13.48 36.76
C VAL A 223 3.47 -14.53 37.51
N CYS A 224 2.86 -15.34 38.37
CA CYS A 224 3.57 -16.42 39.05
C CYS A 224 4.07 -17.49 38.07
N ASN A 225 3.25 -17.87 37.07
CA ASN A 225 3.66 -18.81 36.03
C ASN A 225 4.81 -18.22 35.19
N MET A 226 4.74 -16.94 34.84
CA MET A 226 5.84 -16.25 34.17
C MET A 226 7.12 -16.24 35.04
N ALA A 227 7.01 -15.96 36.34
CA ALA A 227 8.15 -15.95 37.26
C ALA A 227 8.88 -17.29 37.29
N LEU A 228 8.13 -18.40 37.31
CA LEU A 228 8.70 -19.75 37.27
C LEU A 228 9.41 -20.01 35.94
N ASP A 229 8.76 -19.71 34.81
CA ASP A 229 9.35 -19.87 33.48
C ASP A 229 10.60 -18.98 33.30
N MET A 230 10.64 -17.78 33.86
CA MET A 230 11.82 -16.89 33.83
C MET A 230 13.02 -17.50 34.54
N VAL A 231 12.80 -18.11 35.72
CA VAL A 231 13.86 -18.76 36.52
C VAL A 231 14.35 -20.04 35.84
N GLU A 232 13.50 -20.75 35.11
CA GLU A 232 13.92 -21.90 34.33
C GLU A 232 14.71 -21.47 33.09
N ALA A 233 14.19 -20.52 32.31
CA ALA A 233 14.79 -20.09 31.05
C ALA A 233 16.14 -19.39 31.22
N ILE A 234 16.38 -18.71 32.35
CA ILE A 234 17.65 -18.03 32.59
C ILE A 234 18.83 -19.01 32.73
N THR A 235 18.56 -20.27 33.09
CA THR A 235 19.61 -21.29 33.21
C THR A 235 20.26 -21.63 31.87
N GLU A 236 19.58 -21.34 30.75
CA GLU A 236 20.16 -21.47 29.41
C GLU A 236 21.23 -20.42 29.12
N LEU A 237 21.23 -19.30 29.85
CA LEU A 237 22.16 -18.20 29.65
C LEU A 237 23.36 -18.28 30.60
N THR A 238 24.55 -18.08 30.07
CA THR A 238 25.81 -18.09 30.83
C THR A 238 26.38 -16.69 31.01
N ASP A 239 27.01 -16.46 32.16
CA ASP A 239 27.80 -15.27 32.45
C ASP A 239 29.08 -15.30 31.58
N PRO A 240 29.31 -14.29 30.71
CA PRO A 240 30.51 -14.21 29.88
C PRO A 240 31.82 -14.15 30.68
N SER A 241 31.77 -13.72 31.94
CA SER A 241 32.94 -13.52 32.79
C SER A 241 33.42 -14.79 33.48
N THR A 242 32.49 -15.64 33.95
CA THR A 242 32.80 -16.83 34.74
C THR A 242 32.39 -18.14 34.07
N GLY A 243 31.59 -18.09 32.99
CA GLY A 243 31.03 -19.26 32.32
C GLY A 243 29.95 -20.00 33.12
N ASN A 244 29.57 -19.48 34.30
CA ASN A 244 28.50 -20.04 35.12
C ASN A 244 27.12 -19.62 34.62
N HIS A 245 26.08 -20.33 35.03
CA HIS A 245 24.70 -19.93 34.73
C HIS A 245 24.36 -18.59 35.40
N LEU A 246 23.67 -17.72 34.65
CA LEU A 246 23.16 -16.47 35.18
C LEU A 246 22.08 -16.76 36.22
N ARG A 247 22.02 -15.95 37.28
CA ARG A 247 21.01 -16.07 38.34
C ARG A 247 20.24 -14.77 38.45
N ILE A 248 18.93 -14.89 38.59
CA ILE A 248 18.02 -13.76 38.80
C ILE A 248 17.30 -13.90 40.14
N ARG A 249 16.93 -12.77 40.72
CA ARG A 249 15.95 -12.68 41.81
C ARG A 249 14.65 -12.20 41.20
N VAL A 250 13.54 -12.82 41.59
CA VAL A 250 12.20 -12.40 41.16
C VAL A 250 11.39 -12.06 42.40
N GLY A 251 10.85 -10.85 42.46
CA GLY A 251 9.93 -10.38 43.46
C GLY A 251 8.55 -10.14 42.84
N VAL A 252 7.51 -10.60 43.50
CA VAL A 252 6.12 -10.43 43.06
C VAL A 252 5.32 -9.78 44.16
N HIS A 253 4.52 -8.77 43.81
CA HIS A 253 3.61 -8.10 44.74
C HIS A 253 2.27 -7.83 44.07
N THR A 254 1.19 -7.90 44.83
CA THR A 254 -0.16 -7.57 44.36
C THR A 254 -0.71 -6.43 45.19
N GLY A 255 -1.21 -5.39 44.53
CA GLY A 255 -1.72 -4.20 45.17
C GLY A 255 -2.49 -3.30 44.22
N MET A 256 -3.01 -2.19 44.76
CA MET A 256 -3.64 -1.14 43.99
C MET A 256 -2.58 -0.24 43.37
N VAL A 257 -2.76 0.13 42.10
CA VAL A 257 -1.87 1.05 41.38
C VAL A 257 -2.65 2.04 40.55
N VAL A 258 -2.03 3.17 40.25
CA VAL A 258 -2.47 4.11 39.23
C VAL A 258 -1.56 3.94 38.02
N ALA A 259 -2.13 3.70 36.84
CA ALA A 259 -1.37 3.57 35.62
C ALA A 259 -1.85 4.57 34.56
N GLY A 260 -0.93 5.13 33.79
CA GLY A 260 -1.26 6.16 32.80
C GLY A 260 -0.06 6.56 31.95
N VAL A 261 -0.33 7.36 30.91
CA VAL A 261 0.72 7.84 30.00
C VAL A 261 1.32 9.12 30.52
N VAL A 262 2.63 9.12 30.72
CA VAL A 262 3.39 10.27 31.18
C VAL A 262 4.31 10.76 30.06
N GLY A 263 4.37 12.08 29.88
CA GLY A 263 5.24 12.75 28.92
C GLY A 263 4.55 13.06 27.57
N LEU A 264 4.80 14.27 27.05
CA LEU A 264 4.24 14.74 25.78
C LEU A 264 5.12 14.38 24.56
N LYS A 265 6.45 14.44 24.70
CA LYS A 265 7.39 14.16 23.61
C LYS A 265 7.76 12.68 23.48
N MET A 266 7.85 11.99 24.61
CA MET A 266 8.15 10.56 24.71
C MET A 266 7.12 9.95 25.66
N PRO A 267 5.91 9.66 25.17
CA PRO A 267 4.85 9.10 25.99
C PRO A 267 5.26 7.69 26.47
N ARG A 268 5.20 7.46 27.78
CA ARG A 268 5.51 6.18 28.41
C ARG A 268 4.36 5.77 29.31
N TYR A 269 3.98 4.49 29.25
CA TYR A 269 2.99 3.96 30.16
C TYR A 269 3.66 3.66 31.51
N CYS A 270 3.38 4.48 32.51
CA CYS A 270 4.00 4.39 33.83
C CYS A 270 2.98 3.93 34.86
N LEU A 271 3.46 3.22 35.88
CA LEU A 271 2.68 2.81 37.04
C LEU A 271 3.18 3.54 38.29
N PHE A 272 2.27 3.96 39.13
CA PHE A 272 2.50 4.66 40.40
C PHE A 272 1.66 4.02 41.50
N GLY A 273 2.22 3.89 42.70
CA GLY A 273 1.51 3.29 43.85
C GLY A 273 2.48 2.73 44.87
#